data_AF-A0A349STR2-F1
#
_entry.id   AF-A0A349STR2-F1
#
_cell.length_a   1.000
_cell.length_b   1.000
_cell.length_c   1.000
_cell.angle_alpha   90.00
_cell.angle_beta   90.00
_cell.angle_gamma   90.00
#
_symmetry.space_group_name_H-M   'P 1'
#
loop_
_entity.id
_entity.type
_entity.pdbx_description
1 polymer ?
#
loop_
_entity_poly.entity_id
_entity_poly.type
_entity_poly.pdbx_seq_one_letter_code
_entity_poly.pdbx_strand_id
1 'polypeptide(L)'
;MKSIRLGLRLLLRDWRSGHLSLLLTALFVAVTTHNTIGFHSERIENAMTMQASNLMGGDLVVKSPTPLHELPAFPDSVQGARAIEFSSVVMAADAMQLASLKAVSNHYPLKASLKVADQPFAPDYETRTGPGPGKAWVEARLLNILGIQIGDSVEVGDTQLQVEKV
;
A
#
# COMPACT_ATOMS: atom_id res chain seq x y z
N MET A 1 -41.33 -2.94 -42.44
CA MET A 1 -42.02 -2.39 -41.24
C MET A 1 -43.13 -3.29 -40.68
N LYS A 2 -43.97 -3.94 -41.50
CA LYS A 2 -45.06 -4.83 -41.02
C LYS A 2 -44.55 -6.09 -40.28
N SER A 3 -43.38 -6.61 -40.66
CA SER A 3 -42.74 -7.80 -40.07
C SER A 3 -42.32 -7.59 -38.61
N ILE A 4 -41.79 -6.40 -38.29
CA ILE A 4 -41.40 -6.02 -36.91
C ILE A 4 -42.64 -5.95 -36.01
N ARG A 5 -43.74 -5.39 -36.52
CA ARG A 5 -45.02 -5.30 -35.78
C ARG A 5 -45.65 -6.68 -35.52
N LEU A 6 -45.49 -7.61 -36.45
CA LEU A 6 -45.95 -9.00 -36.28
C LEU A 6 -45.08 -9.74 -35.25
N GLY A 7 -43.75 -9.58 -35.35
CA GLY A 7 -42.79 -10.15 -34.39
C GLY A 7 -43.00 -9.65 -32.96
N LEU A 8 -43.22 -8.35 -32.75
CA LEU A 8 -43.54 -7.77 -31.44
C LEU A 8 -44.84 -8.31 -30.85
N ARG A 9 -45.88 -8.52 -31.67
CA ARG A 9 -47.16 -9.10 -31.19
C ARG A 9 -47.02 -10.55 -30.74
N LEU A 10 -46.25 -11.35 -31.49
CA LEU A 10 -45.96 -12.74 -31.11
C LEU A 10 -45.14 -12.78 -29.81
N LEU A 11 -44.14 -11.90 -29.69
CA LEU A 11 -43.31 -11.77 -28.48
C LEU A 11 -44.14 -11.35 -27.25
N LEU A 12 -45.03 -10.36 -27.39
CA LEU A 12 -45.95 -9.95 -26.31
C LEU A 12 -46.94 -11.04 -25.90
N ARG A 13 -47.34 -11.90 -26.84
CA ARG A 13 -48.22 -13.04 -26.56
C ARG A 13 -47.46 -14.13 -25.80
N ASP A 14 -46.24 -14.43 -26.22
CA ASP A 14 -45.38 -15.44 -25.58
C ASP A 14 -44.78 -14.93 -24.25
N TRP A 15 -44.72 -13.61 -24.04
CA TRP A 15 -44.44 -13.00 -22.74
C TRP A 15 -45.53 -13.34 -21.70
N ARG A 16 -46.80 -13.33 -22.12
CA ARG A 16 -47.95 -13.65 -21.24
C ARG A 16 -48.02 -15.13 -20.84
N SER A 17 -47.35 -16.03 -21.57
CA SER A 17 -47.32 -17.46 -21.22
C SER A 17 -46.26 -17.82 -20.17
N GLY A 18 -45.47 -16.86 -19.68
CA GLY A 18 -44.52 -17.04 -18.57
C GLY A 18 -43.21 -17.77 -18.92
N HIS A 19 -43.14 -18.44 -20.08
CA HIS A 19 -41.94 -19.12 -20.54
C HIS A 19 -40.81 -18.14 -20.93
N LEU A 20 -41.16 -17.01 -21.55
CA LEU A 20 -40.18 -16.01 -21.96
C LEU A 20 -39.59 -15.24 -20.78
N SER A 21 -40.37 -15.01 -19.72
CA SER A 21 -39.86 -14.35 -18.50
C SER A 21 -38.80 -15.19 -17.81
N LEU A 22 -38.91 -16.53 -17.81
CA LEU A 22 -37.88 -17.40 -17.22
C LEU A 22 -36.55 -17.30 -17.98
N LEU A 23 -36.61 -17.31 -19.32
CA LEU A 23 -35.43 -17.15 -20.18
C LEU A 23 -34.79 -15.77 -20.01
N LEU A 24 -35.61 -14.71 -19.90
CA LEU A 24 -35.13 -13.36 -19.65
C LEU A 24 -34.50 -13.23 -18.27
N THR A 25 -35.08 -13.83 -17.22
CA THR A 25 -34.49 -13.83 -15.88
C THR A 25 -33.15 -14.57 -15.87
N ALA A 26 -33.07 -15.73 -16.52
CA ALA A 26 -31.82 -16.48 -16.67
C ALA A 26 -30.75 -15.67 -17.41
N LEU A 27 -31.12 -14.99 -18.50
CA LEU A 27 -30.23 -14.11 -19.24
C LEU A 27 -29.77 -12.91 -18.39
N PHE A 28 -30.70 -12.30 -17.65
CA PHE A 28 -30.41 -11.18 -16.78
C PHE A 28 -29.42 -11.56 -15.69
N VAL A 29 -29.63 -12.72 -15.04
CA VAL A 29 -28.70 -13.28 -14.05
C VAL A 29 -27.33 -13.54 -14.67
N ALA A 30 -27.27 -14.15 -15.85
CA ALA A 30 -26.01 -14.45 -16.53
C ALA A 30 -25.21 -13.17 -16.87
N VAL A 31 -25.86 -12.18 -17.48
CA VAL A 31 -25.22 -10.90 -17.85
C VAL A 31 -24.81 -10.10 -16.62
N THR A 32 -25.66 -10.05 -15.59
CA THR A 32 -25.36 -9.33 -14.33
C THR A 32 -24.18 -9.97 -13.61
N THR A 33 -24.14 -11.30 -13.54
CA THR A 33 -23.02 -12.04 -12.93
C THR A 33 -21.71 -11.78 -13.67
N HIS A 34 -21.71 -11.85 -15.00
CA HIS A 34 -20.51 -11.61 -15.80
C HIS A 34 -19.99 -10.17 -15.65
N ASN A 35 -20.88 -9.18 -15.70
CA ASN A 35 -20.51 -7.78 -15.47
C ASN A 35 -20.00 -7.54 -14.05
N THR A 36 -20.61 -8.16 -13.05
CA THR A 36 -20.20 -8.02 -11.64
C THR A 36 -18.77 -8.52 -11.44
N ILE A 37 -18.42 -9.65 -12.06
CA ILE A 37 -17.05 -10.19 -12.03
C ILE A 37 -16.07 -9.20 -12.68
N GLY A 38 -16.40 -8.66 -13.86
CA GLY A 38 -15.57 -7.67 -14.55
C GLY A 38 -15.33 -6.40 -13.73
N PHE A 39 -16.41 -5.79 -13.21
CA PHE A 39 -16.32 -4.61 -12.34
C PHE A 39 -15.56 -4.88 -11.05
N HIS A 40 -15.67 -6.08 -10.48
CA HIS A 40 -14.93 -6.46 -9.28
C HIS A 40 -13.44 -6.55 -9.55
N SER A 41 -13.03 -7.18 -10.65
CA SER A 41 -11.62 -7.25 -11.08
C SER A 41 -11.04 -5.87 -11.32
N GLU A 42 -11.74 -4.98 -12.03
CA GLU A 42 -11.28 -3.61 -12.30
C GLU A 42 -11.17 -2.78 -11.01
N ARG A 43 -12.06 -2.97 -10.04
CA ARG A 43 -11.95 -2.35 -8.71
C ARG A 43 -10.75 -2.86 -7.92
N ILE A 44 -10.47 -4.17 -7.96
CA ILE A 44 -9.31 -4.76 -7.29
C ILE A 44 -8.03 -4.21 -7.91
N GLU A 45 -7.95 -4.21 -9.24
CA GLU A 45 -6.79 -3.71 -9.97
C GLU A 45 -6.54 -2.23 -9.64
N ASN A 46 -7.57 -1.38 -9.74
CA ASN A 46 -7.45 0.04 -9.41
C ASN A 46 -7.09 0.29 -7.93
N ALA A 47 -7.65 -0.50 -7.00
CA ALA A 47 -7.28 -0.41 -5.59
C ALA A 47 -5.81 -0.79 -5.37
N MET A 48 -5.33 -1.84 -6.04
CA MET A 48 -3.93 -2.27 -5.96
C MET A 48 -2.99 -1.23 -6.58
N THR A 49 -3.34 -0.62 -7.72
CA THR A 49 -2.53 0.41 -8.38
C THR A 49 -2.45 1.70 -7.57
N MET A 50 -3.57 2.15 -7.00
CA MET A 50 -3.57 3.33 -6.12
C MET A 50 -2.78 3.09 -4.83
N GLN A 51 -2.87 1.88 -4.27
CA GLN A 51 -2.11 1.51 -3.09
C GLN A 51 -0.61 1.40 -3.41
N ALA A 52 -0.24 0.96 -4.61
CA ALA A 52 1.16 0.89 -5.04
C ALA A 52 1.86 2.27 -5.05
N SER A 53 1.20 3.34 -5.50
CA SER A 53 1.78 4.70 -5.52
C SER A 53 2.01 5.26 -4.10
N ASN A 54 1.06 5.03 -3.20
CA ASN A 54 1.21 5.42 -1.78
C ASN A 54 2.29 4.59 -1.06
N LEU A 55 2.47 3.32 -1.43
CA LEU A 55 3.56 2.48 -0.92
C LEU A 55 4.93 2.89 -1.47
N MET A 56 4.98 3.53 -2.64
CA MET A 56 6.22 4.00 -3.26
C MET A 56 6.77 5.28 -2.63
N GLY A 57 5.94 6.12 -2.00
CA GLY A 57 6.39 7.30 -1.24
C GLY A 57 6.89 8.48 -2.09
N GLY A 58 6.61 8.48 -3.40
CA GLY A 58 6.99 9.53 -4.35
C GLY A 58 6.35 9.33 -5.74
N ASP A 59 6.43 10.35 -6.59
CA ASP A 59 5.93 10.30 -7.99
C ASP A 59 6.73 9.35 -8.88
N LEU A 60 8.03 9.24 -8.61
CA LEU A 60 8.96 8.36 -9.29
C LEU A 60 9.90 7.75 -8.25
N VAL A 61 10.07 6.43 -8.30
CA VAL A 61 11.02 5.72 -7.45
C VAL A 61 12.02 4.99 -8.33
N VAL A 62 13.30 5.31 -8.16
CA VAL A 62 14.41 4.62 -8.82
C VAL A 62 15.02 3.67 -7.80
N LYS A 63 14.97 2.36 -8.07
CA LYS A 63 15.59 1.33 -7.24
C LYS A 63 16.78 0.72 -7.97
N SER A 64 17.89 0.53 -7.25
CA SER A 64 19.07 -0.14 -7.76
C SER A 64 19.69 -1.00 -6.66
N PRO A 65 20.15 -2.22 -6.97
CA PRO A 65 20.87 -3.06 -6.02
C PRO A 65 22.29 -2.55 -5.75
N THR A 66 22.84 -1.71 -6.63
CA THR A 66 24.17 -1.09 -6.47
C THR A 66 24.04 0.43 -6.27
N PRO A 67 25.04 1.08 -5.64
CA PRO A 67 25.01 2.52 -5.45
C PRO A 67 24.87 3.26 -6.78
N LEU A 68 23.86 4.13 -6.86
CA LEU A 68 23.65 5.01 -8.00
C LEU A 68 24.65 6.16 -7.92
N HIS A 69 25.79 6.01 -8.62
CA HIS A 69 26.87 6.99 -8.59
C HIS A 69 26.54 8.28 -9.36
N GLU A 70 25.71 8.17 -10.40
CA GLU A 70 25.37 9.28 -11.28
C GLU A 70 23.86 9.30 -11.53
N LEU A 71 23.11 9.93 -10.62
CA LEU A 71 21.78 10.40 -10.99
C LEU A 71 21.98 11.72 -11.75
N PRO A 72 21.32 11.93 -12.90
CA PRO A 72 21.34 13.22 -13.58
C PRO A 72 20.88 14.31 -12.60
N ALA A 73 21.51 15.48 -12.67
CA ALA A 73 21.10 16.62 -11.86
C ALA A 73 19.63 16.92 -12.17
N PHE A 74 18.77 16.72 -11.19
CA PHE A 74 17.36 17.08 -11.33
C PHE A 74 17.24 18.61 -11.29
N PRO A 75 16.28 19.21 -12.02
CA PRO A 75 15.97 20.62 -11.88
C PRO A 75 15.62 20.96 -10.43
N ASP A 76 15.89 22.20 -10.00
CA ASP A 76 15.58 22.67 -8.63
C ASP A 76 14.08 22.55 -8.26
N SER A 77 13.21 22.41 -9.24
CA SER A 77 11.78 22.16 -9.05
C SER A 77 11.44 20.74 -8.57
N VAL A 78 12.40 19.81 -8.59
CA VAL A 78 12.21 18.40 -8.23
C VAL A 78 12.73 18.17 -6.82
N GLN A 79 11.83 17.81 -5.91
CA GLN A 79 12.20 17.37 -4.57
C GLN A 79 12.65 15.91 -4.60
N GLY A 80 13.82 15.64 -4.04
CA GLY A 80 14.41 14.30 -3.97
C GLY A 80 14.56 13.82 -2.53
N ALA A 81 14.25 12.55 -2.30
CA ALA A 81 14.55 11.84 -1.06
C ALA A 81 15.31 10.55 -1.39
N ARG A 82 16.25 10.18 -0.53
CA ARG A 82 16.99 8.92 -0.62
C ARG A 82 16.56 8.00 0.49
N ALA A 83 16.45 6.72 0.16
CA ALA A 83 16.25 5.66 1.14
C ALA A 83 17.14 4.46 0.76
N ILE A 84 17.69 3.81 1.77
CA ILE A 84 18.45 2.57 1.65
C ILE A 84 17.71 1.53 2.48
N GLU A 85 17.40 0.38 1.87
CA GLU A 85 16.70 -0.72 2.53
C GLU A 85 17.60 -1.96 2.53
N PHE A 86 17.80 -2.55 3.69
CA PHE A 86 18.65 -3.73 3.87
C PHE A 86 18.23 -4.51 5.11
N SER A 87 18.49 -5.81 5.12
CA SER A 87 18.24 -6.65 6.31
C SER A 87 19.50 -6.71 7.18
N SER A 88 19.33 -6.50 8.49
CA SER A 88 20.41 -6.68 9.48
C SER A 88 19.85 -7.19 10.80
N VAL A 89 20.74 -7.75 11.62
CA VAL A 89 20.40 -8.15 12.99
C VAL A 89 20.36 -6.89 13.85
N VAL A 90 19.24 -6.70 14.55
CA VAL A 90 19.03 -5.68 15.57
C VAL A 90 19.17 -6.36 16.93
N MET A 91 19.97 -5.79 17.80
CA MET A 91 20.24 -6.32 19.13
C MET A 91 19.79 -5.34 20.20
N ALA A 92 19.30 -5.88 21.31
CA ALA A 92 19.02 -5.11 22.51
C ALA A 92 19.25 -5.99 23.74
N ALA A 93 20.20 -5.59 24.59
CA ALA A 93 20.70 -6.42 25.69
C ALA A 93 21.05 -7.84 25.20
N ASP A 94 20.34 -8.88 25.66
CA ASP A 94 20.56 -10.27 25.26
C ASP A 94 19.67 -10.75 24.11
N ALA A 95 18.74 -9.91 23.64
CA ALA A 95 17.82 -10.27 22.56
C ALA A 95 18.37 -9.85 21.19
N MET A 96 18.22 -10.72 20.19
CA MET A 96 18.64 -10.48 18.81
C MET A 96 17.53 -10.85 17.84
N GLN A 97 17.26 -9.98 16.88
CA GLN A 97 16.24 -10.21 15.86
C GLN A 97 16.68 -9.70 14.49
N LEU A 98 16.54 -10.52 13.45
CA LEU A 98 16.72 -10.08 12.07
C LEU A 98 15.55 -9.16 11.67
N ALA A 99 15.85 -7.94 11.25
CA ALA A 99 14.86 -6.96 10.82
C ALA A 99 15.24 -6.33 9.46
N SER A 100 14.24 -5.86 8.72
CA SER A 100 14.47 -4.97 7.58
C SER A 100 14.64 -3.55 8.10
N LEU A 101 15.74 -2.91 7.73
CA LEU A 101 16.04 -1.53 8.08
C LEU A 101 15.86 -0.65 6.86
N LYS A 102 15.22 0.50 7.09
CA LYS A 102 15.05 1.54 6.08
C LYS A 102 15.68 2.83 6.57
N ALA A 103 16.90 3.11 6.11
CA ALA A 103 17.60 4.36 6.37
C ALA A 103 17.12 5.42 5.38
N VAL A 104 16.62 6.55 5.87
CA VAL A 104 15.99 7.59 5.04
C VAL A 104 16.68 8.94 5.21
N SER A 105 16.69 9.72 4.14
CA SER A 105 17.13 11.12 4.17
C SER A 105 16.07 12.03 4.80
N ASN A 106 16.45 13.23 5.22
CA ASN A 106 15.56 14.21 5.87
C ASN A 106 14.28 14.56 5.09
N HIS A 107 14.31 14.47 3.75
CA HIS A 107 13.17 14.81 2.89
C HIS A 107 12.20 13.64 2.64
N TYR A 108 12.44 12.47 3.26
CA TYR A 108 11.53 11.33 3.15
C TYR A 108 10.43 11.43 4.22
N PRO A 109 9.17 11.09 3.89
CA PRO A 109 8.64 10.76 2.56
C PRO A 109 8.35 12.01 1.69
N LEU A 110 8.45 11.90 0.36
CA LEU A 110 8.09 12.99 -0.56
C LEU A 110 6.58 13.06 -0.79
N LYS A 111 5.93 11.89 -0.86
CA LYS A 111 4.47 11.74 -0.94
C LYS A 111 3.99 10.77 0.13
N ALA A 112 2.77 11.03 0.62
CA ALA A 112 2.13 10.40 1.77
C ALA A 112 2.80 10.73 3.12
N SER A 113 2.00 10.73 4.19
CA SER A 113 2.49 10.87 5.55
C SER A 113 2.83 9.49 6.12
N LEU A 114 3.82 9.43 7.01
CA LEU A 114 4.04 8.27 7.87
C LEU A 114 3.06 8.35 9.03
N LYS A 115 2.45 7.22 9.39
CA LYS A 115 1.68 7.10 10.63
C LYS A 115 2.61 6.60 11.71
N VAL A 116 2.67 7.32 12.82
CA VAL A 116 3.51 7.00 13.97
C VAL A 116 2.71 7.21 15.25
N ALA A 117 3.14 6.55 16.32
CA ALA A 117 2.64 6.77 17.66
C ALA A 117 3.80 6.85 18.65
N ASP A 118 3.62 7.64 19.71
CA ASP A 118 4.66 7.80 20.74
C ASP A 118 4.74 6.59 21.68
N GLN A 119 3.72 5.72 21.69
CA GLN A 119 3.69 4.48 22.44
C GLN A 119 2.89 3.40 21.69
N PRO A 120 3.18 2.10 21.92
CA PRO A 120 2.36 1.01 21.41
C PRO A 120 0.89 1.18 21.83
N PHE A 121 -0.02 0.99 20.86
CA PHE A 121 -1.48 1.09 21.06
C PHE A 121 -2.01 2.50 21.43
N ALA A 122 -1.17 3.54 21.35
CA ALA A 122 -1.62 4.93 21.47
C ALA A 122 -2.25 5.41 20.15
N PRO A 123 -3.00 6.53 20.15
CA PRO A 123 -3.54 7.11 18.93
C PRO A 123 -2.45 7.50 17.92
N ASP A 124 -2.57 6.97 16.69
CA ASP A 124 -1.66 7.31 15.60
C ASP A 124 -1.81 8.78 15.18
N TYR A 125 -0.69 9.40 14.78
CA TYR A 125 -0.67 10.69 14.11
C TYR A 125 0.21 10.64 12.86
N GLU A 126 -0.03 11.59 11.96
CA GLU A 126 0.70 11.70 10.70
C GLU A 126 1.94 12.60 10.84
N THR A 127 3.08 12.13 10.31
CA THR A 127 4.32 12.90 10.19
C THR A 127 4.84 12.87 8.75
N ARG A 128 5.52 13.96 8.35
CA ARG A 128 6.10 14.15 7.02
C ARG A 128 7.62 14.11 7.01
N THR A 129 8.22 13.72 8.13
CA THR A 129 9.67 13.57 8.30
C THR A 129 9.96 12.18 8.82
N GLY A 130 11.17 11.67 8.56
CA GLY A 130 11.69 10.47 9.21
C GLY A 130 12.28 10.76 10.61
N PRO A 131 12.87 9.74 11.26
CA PRO A 131 13.61 9.91 12.51
C PRO A 131 14.81 10.83 12.33
N GLY A 132 15.17 11.56 13.39
CA GLY A 132 16.39 12.36 13.43
C GLY A 132 17.66 11.49 13.49
N PRO A 133 18.86 12.08 13.30
CA PRO A 133 20.12 11.35 13.42
C PRO A 133 20.27 10.67 14.79
N GLY A 134 20.71 9.41 14.81
CA GLY A 134 20.87 8.62 16.03
C GLY A 134 19.56 8.08 16.62
N LYS A 135 18.42 8.30 15.95
CA LYS A 135 17.11 7.81 16.38
C LYS A 135 16.55 6.79 15.41
N ALA A 136 15.71 5.90 15.93
CA ALA A 136 15.01 4.88 15.17
C ALA A 136 13.53 4.88 15.52
N TRP A 137 12.70 4.63 14.51
CA TRP A 137 11.29 4.29 14.68
C TRP A 137 11.14 2.82 14.34
N VAL A 138 10.39 2.08 15.15
CA VAL A 138 10.35 0.61 15.08
C VAL A 138 8.92 0.13 15.12
N GLU A 139 8.60 -0.98 14.47
CA GLU A 139 7.25 -1.54 14.61
C GLU A 139 7.00 -2.03 16.05
N ALA A 140 5.77 -1.87 16.55
CA ALA A 140 5.38 -2.31 17.90
C ALA A 140 5.70 -3.79 18.18
N ARG A 141 5.72 -4.65 17.15
CA ARG A 141 6.11 -6.07 17.28
C ARG A 141 7.59 -6.22 17.65
N LEU A 142 8.47 -5.38 17.10
CA LEU A 142 9.90 -5.46 17.33
C LEU A 142 10.23 -5.14 18.80
N LEU A 143 9.53 -4.18 19.39
CA LEU A 143 9.63 -3.89 20.84
C LEU A 143 9.34 -5.13 21.69
N ASN A 144 8.25 -5.84 21.39
CA ASN A 144 7.85 -7.04 22.13
C ASN A 144 8.85 -8.19 21.97
N ILE A 145 9.43 -8.38 20.78
CA ILE A 145 10.41 -9.44 20.52
C ILE A 145 11.72 -9.16 21.24
N LEU A 146 12.19 -7.91 21.21
CA LEU A 146 13.44 -7.50 21.85
C LEU A 146 13.29 -7.22 23.35
N GLY A 147 12.05 -7.14 23.86
CA GLY A 147 11.77 -6.84 25.27
C GLY A 147 12.13 -5.40 25.67
N ILE A 148 12.05 -4.45 24.73
CA ILE A 148 12.44 -3.04 24.92
C ILE A 148 11.23 -2.10 24.88
N GLN A 149 11.42 -0.89 25.40
CA GLN A 149 10.43 0.18 25.44
C GLN A 149 10.85 1.39 24.59
N ILE A 150 9.91 2.29 24.33
CA ILE A 150 10.21 3.60 23.72
C ILE A 150 11.15 4.37 24.66
N GLY A 151 12.23 4.90 24.10
CA GLY A 151 13.31 5.57 24.83
C GLY A 151 14.58 4.73 24.98
N ASP A 152 14.46 3.40 24.86
CA ASP A 152 15.61 2.48 24.94
C ASP A 152 16.49 2.55 23.69
N SER A 153 17.70 2.00 23.80
CA SER A 153 18.65 1.94 22.69
C SER A 153 18.72 0.54 22.10
N VAL A 154 18.82 0.48 20.78
CA VAL A 154 19.07 -0.74 20.00
C VAL A 154 20.37 -0.63 19.24
N GLU A 155 21.02 -1.76 19.02
CA GLU A 155 22.26 -1.86 18.26
C GLU A 155 21.99 -2.48 16.89
N VAL A 156 22.56 -1.88 15.85
CA VAL A 156 22.48 -2.34 14.46
C VAL A 156 23.89 -2.35 13.91
N GLY A 157 24.50 -3.55 13.83
CA GLY A 157 25.93 -3.66 13.53
C GLY A 157 26.74 -2.87 14.56
N ASP A 158 27.53 -1.89 14.09
CA ASP A 158 28.38 -1.04 14.94
C ASP A 158 27.69 0.27 15.38
N THR A 159 26.41 0.48 15.04
CA THR A 159 25.69 1.73 15.34
C THR A 159 24.65 1.53 16.44
N GLN A 160 24.63 2.42 17.42
CA GLN A 160 23.60 2.49 18.45
C GLN A 160 22.56 3.54 18.10
N LEU A 161 21.28 3.19 18.21
CA LEU A 161 20.14 4.04 17.87
C LEU A 161 19.13 4.08 19.02
N GLN A 162 18.62 5.26 19.35
CA GLN A 162 17.56 5.40 20.34
C GLN A 162 16.18 5.23 19.70
N VAL A 163 15.34 4.37 20.28
CA VAL A 163 13.98 4.17 19.83
C VAL A 163 13.10 5.32 20.31
N GLU A 164 12.47 6.03 19.38
CA GLU A 164 11.65 7.21 19.72
C GLU A 164 10.14 6.98 19.52
N LYS A 165 9.76 6.18 18.51
CA LYS A 165 8.35 6.02 18.08
C LYS A 165 8.09 4.64 17.50
N VAL A 166 6.80 4.30 17.40
CA VAL A 166 6.27 3.09 16.74
C VAL A 166 5.33 3.38 15.59
#